data_AF-A0A3Q9G0B4-F1
#
_entry.id   AF-A0A3Q9G0B4-F1
#
_cell.length_a   1.000
_cell.length_b   1.000
_cell.length_c   1.000
_cell.angle_alpha   90.00
_cell.angle_beta   90.00
_cell.angle_gamma   90.00
#
_symmetry.space_group_name_H-M   'P 1'
#
loop_
_entity.id
_entity.type
_entity.pdbx_description
1 polymer ?
#
loop_
_entity_poly.entity_id
_entity_poly.type
_entity_poly.pdbx_seq_one_letter_code
_entity_poly.pdbx_strand_id
1 'polypeptide(L)' 'MGTTPCHTLPQTQDDNRSYADEPQNSTDAYAHVFDLSNCTGEEHVLKPHGAIQSADVRLRSVNFDVS' A
#
# COMPACT_ATOMS: atom_id res chain seq x y z
N MET A 1 6.41 0.55 20.90
CA MET A 1 6.55 0.29 19.45
C MET A 1 5.16 -0.05 18.96
N GLY A 2 4.41 0.96 18.53
CA GLY A 2 3.04 0.76 18.04
C GLY A 2 3.13 -0.06 16.76
N THR A 3 2.55 -1.25 16.76
CA THR A 3 2.34 -2.00 15.51
C THR A 3 1.34 -1.20 14.71
N THR A 4 1.82 -0.37 13.80
CA THR A 4 0.92 0.41 12.98
C THR A 4 0.02 -0.53 12.18
N PRO A 5 -1.32 -0.34 12.20
CA PRO A 5 -2.23 -1.35 11.71
C PRO A 5 -2.06 -1.54 10.20
N CYS A 6 -1.77 -2.78 9.82
CA CYS A 6 -1.81 -3.18 8.43
C CYS A 6 -3.26 -3.19 7.93
N HIS A 7 -3.49 -2.59 6.78
CA HIS A 7 -4.80 -2.56 6.12
C HIS A 7 -4.73 -3.29 4.78
N THR A 8 -5.45 -4.40 4.66
CA THR A 8 -5.69 -5.04 3.35
C THR A 8 -6.73 -4.24 2.57
N LEU A 9 -6.44 -3.93 1.31
CA LEU A 9 -7.32 -3.14 0.46
C LEU A 9 -8.60 -3.95 0.16
N PRO A 10 -9.80 -3.39 0.38
CA PRO A 10 -11.06 -4.14 0.23
C PRO A 10 -11.27 -4.72 -1.17
N GLN A 11 -10.78 -4.01 -2.19
CA GLN A 11 -10.97 -4.35 -3.60
C GLN A 11 -10.08 -5.53 -4.05
N THR A 12 -9.04 -5.85 -3.26
CA THR A 12 -7.94 -6.73 -3.65
C THR A 12 -7.79 -7.96 -2.74
N GLN A 13 -8.83 -8.28 -1.97
CA GLN A 13 -8.84 -9.41 -1.02
C GLN A 13 -8.74 -10.78 -1.69
N ASP A 14 -9.01 -10.85 -2.99
CA ASP A 14 -8.94 -12.06 -3.80
C ASP A 14 -7.79 -11.90 -4.80
N ASP A 15 -6.88 -12.88 -4.82
CA ASP A 15 -5.68 -12.83 -5.66
C ASP A 15 -5.99 -12.83 -7.16
N ASN A 16 -7.21 -13.26 -7.54
CA ASN A 16 -7.69 -13.24 -8.92
C ASN A 16 -8.48 -11.98 -9.31
N ARG A 17 -8.60 -10.98 -8.42
CA ARG A 17 -9.31 -9.71 -8.69
C ARG A 17 -8.34 -8.57 -9.01
N SER A 18 -8.93 -7.45 -9.46
CA SER A 18 -8.24 -6.18 -9.73
C SER A 18 -7.32 -5.78 -8.57
N TYR A 19 -6.14 -5.29 -8.91
CA TYR A 19 -5.15 -4.71 -7.99
C TYR A 19 -5.22 -3.18 -8.06
N ALA A 20 -4.60 -2.51 -7.09
CA ALA A 20 -4.34 -1.08 -7.20
C ALA A 20 -3.00 -0.84 -7.92
N ASP A 21 -3.04 -0.09 -9.01
CA ASP A 21 -1.93 0.18 -9.94
C ASP A 21 -1.50 1.65 -10.00
N GLU A 22 -2.33 2.56 -9.50
CA GLU A 22 -2.01 3.99 -9.39
C GLU A 22 -2.15 4.50 -7.95
N PRO A 23 -1.32 4.03 -7.00
CA PRO A 23 -1.42 4.44 -5.61
C PRO A 23 -1.04 5.91 -5.42
N GLN A 24 -1.89 6.63 -4.68
CA GLN A 24 -1.66 8.01 -4.28
C GLN A 24 -1.72 8.12 -2.76
N ASN A 25 -0.68 8.67 -2.16
CA ASN A 25 -0.65 9.01 -0.74
C ASN A 25 -1.00 10.49 -0.58
N SER A 26 -2.24 10.78 -0.22
CA SER A 26 -2.74 12.15 0.03
C SER A 26 -2.59 12.58 1.49
N THR A 27 -1.69 11.94 2.25
CA THR A 27 -1.46 12.22 3.67
C THR A 27 -0.11 12.90 3.89
N ASP A 28 0.09 13.44 5.10
CA ASP A 28 1.37 14.01 5.55
C ASP A 28 2.37 12.94 6.06
N ALA A 29 1.94 11.68 6.14
CA ALA A 29 2.74 10.55 6.62
C ALA A 29 3.29 9.72 5.46
N TYR A 30 4.32 8.91 5.72
CA TYR A 30 4.76 7.89 4.76
C TYR A 30 3.76 6.74 4.73
N ALA A 31 3.58 6.12 3.57
CA ALA A 31 2.79 4.91 3.43
C ALA A 31 3.65 3.81 2.80
N HIS A 32 3.69 2.66 3.45
CA HIS A 32 4.32 1.44 2.98
C HIS A 32 3.21 0.60 2.34
N VAL A 33 3.35 0.29 1.06
CA VAL A 33 2.35 -0.47 0.30
C VAL A 33 2.98 -1.77 -0.20
N PHE A 34 2.18 -2.81 -0.24
CA PHE A 34 2.65 -4.16 -0.50
C PHE A 34 1.82 -4.86 -1.58
N ASP A 35 2.47 -5.75 -2.33
CA ASP A 35 1.83 -6.53 -3.40
C ASP A 35 0.98 -7.71 -2.90
N LEU A 36 1.19 -8.16 -1.65
CA LEU A 36 0.38 -9.17 -0.99
C LEU A 36 -0.47 -8.58 0.14
N SER A 37 -1.42 -9.38 0.63
CA SER A 37 -2.23 -9.03 1.80
C SER A 37 -1.40 -9.08 3.09
N ASN A 38 -1.92 -8.46 4.16
CA ASN A 38 -1.30 -8.47 5.49
C ASN A 38 0.11 -7.85 5.55
N CYS A 39 0.42 -6.91 4.64
CA CYS A 39 1.68 -6.16 4.61
C CYS A 39 2.90 -7.08 4.49
N THR A 40 2.84 -7.96 3.48
CA THR A 40 3.88 -8.92 3.14
C THR A 40 4.20 -8.85 1.65
N GLY A 41 5.31 -9.45 1.22
CA GLY A 41 5.73 -9.46 -0.18
C GLY A 41 6.63 -8.29 -0.56
N GLU A 42 6.55 -7.85 -1.82
CA GLU A 42 7.27 -6.69 -2.32
C GLU A 42 6.71 -5.41 -1.71
N GLU A 43 7.60 -4.57 -1.19
CA GLU A 43 7.28 -3.31 -0.51
C GLU A 43 7.67 -2.11 -1.38
N HIS A 44 6.76 -1.14 -1.46
CA HIS A 44 7.05 0.18 -1.99
C HIS A 44 6.71 1.26 -0.97
N VAL A 45 7.53 2.32 -0.95
CA VAL A 45 7.33 3.45 -0.04
C VAL A 45 6.79 4.66 -0.80
N LEU A 46 5.61 5.11 -0.39
CA LEU A 46 4.98 6.34 -0.84
C LEU A 46 5.34 7.47 0.12
N LYS A 47 5.95 8.51 -0.42
CA LYS A 47 6.19 9.77 0.30
C LYS A 47 4.87 10.47 0.61
N PRO A 48 4.84 11.34 1.65
CA PRO A 48 3.74 12.28 1.84
C PRO A 48 3.41 13.03 0.56
N HIS A 49 2.12 13.15 0.24
CA HIS A 49 1.63 13.77 -1.00
C HIS A 49 2.26 13.22 -2.30
N GLY A 50 2.68 11.95 -2.26
CA GLY A 50 3.37 11.26 -3.34
C GLY A 50 2.48 10.26 -4.09
N ALA A 51 2.95 9.83 -5.26
CA ALA A 51 2.30 8.79 -6.06
C ALA A 51 3.34 7.89 -6.72
N ILE A 52 2.97 6.65 -7.01
CA ILE A 52 3.74 5.78 -7.91
C ILE A 52 2.96 5.68 -9.23
N GLN A 53 3.63 5.98 -10.35
CA GLN A 53 3.05 5.94 -11.70
C GLN A 53 3.57 4.75 -12.52
N SER A 54 4.07 3.70 -11.86
CA SER A 54 4.60 2.54 -12.57
C SER A 54 3.46 1.61 -12.92
N ALA A 55 3.37 1.20 -14.19
CA ALA A 55 2.38 0.24 -14.66
C ALA A 55 2.55 -1.18 -14.06
N ASP A 56 3.68 -1.42 -13.36
CA ASP A 56 4.02 -2.72 -12.79
C ASP A 56 3.63 -2.89 -11.32
N VAL A 57 3.05 -1.86 -10.66
CA VAL A 57 2.69 -2.01 -9.25
C VAL A 57 1.33 -2.70 -9.12
N ARG A 58 1.26 -3.71 -8.24
CA ARG A 58 0.05 -4.50 -8.00
C ARG A 58 -0.26 -4.61 -6.52
N LEU A 59 -0.77 -3.53 -5.95
CA LEU A 59 -0.87 -3.40 -4.50
C LEU A 59 -2.12 -4.07 -3.92
N ARG A 60 -1.96 -4.63 -2.72
CA ARG A 60 -3.00 -5.31 -1.95
C ARG A 60 -3.10 -4.90 -0.49
N SER A 61 -2.05 -4.34 0.10
CA SER A 61 -2.12 -3.85 1.47
C SER A 61 -1.28 -2.61 1.70
N VAL A 62 -1.59 -1.88 2.78
CA VAL A 62 -0.95 -0.62 3.16
C VAL A 62 -0.73 -0.55 4.67
N ASN A 63 0.40 0.03 5.05
CA ASN A 63 0.75 0.40 6.41
C ASN A 63 1.21 1.87 6.42
N PHE A 64 0.60 2.72 7.24
CA PHE A 64 0.97 4.13 7.34
C PHE A 64 1.99 4.31 8.46
N ASP A 65 3.08 5.03 8.27
CA ASP A 65 3.99 5.34 9.39
C ASP A 65 3.43 6.52 10.20
N VAL A 66 2.64 6.24 11.23
CA VAL A 66 2.28 7.25 12.25
C VAL A 66 3.43 7.37 13.24
N SER A 67 4.37 8.26 12.94
CA SER A 67 5.37 8.76 13.88
C SER A 67 4.85 9.95 14.69
#